data_AF-A0A4Q5ZR78-F1
#
_entry.id   AF-A0A4Q5ZR78-F1
#
_cell.length_a   1.000
_cell.length_b   1.000
_cell.length_c   1.000
_cell.angle_alpha   90.00
_cell.angle_beta   90.00
_cell.angle_gamma   90.00
#
_symmetry.space_group_name_H-M   'P 1'
#
loop_
_entity.id
_entity.type
_entity.pdbx_description
1 polymer ?
#
loop_
_entity_poly.entity_id
_entity_poly.type
_entity_poly.pdbx_seq_one_letter_code
_entity_poly.pdbx_strand_id
1 'polypeptide(L)'
;GNDAQKVMGIITAALIASGSITDFHQMPVWVPLACYTAIAAGTMSGGWKIVKTMGTRITKVTPFEGVAAETAGAITLFVTEALKIPVSTTHTITGSIIGVGATKRLSAVRWGVTVNLLWAWILTIPVSGALAALVYVIVHWIV
;
A
#
# COMPACT_ATOMS: atom_id res chain seq x y z
N GLY A 1 7.49 8.76 -1.90
CA GLY A 1 6.19 8.15 -1.62
C GLY A 1 6.20 6.71 -2.05
N ASN A 2 6.34 5.80 -1.09
CA ASN A 2 6.64 4.38 -1.30
C ASN A 2 5.68 3.66 -2.27
N ASP A 3 4.37 3.94 -2.24
CA ASP A 3 3.41 3.21 -3.10
C ASP A 3 3.49 3.61 -4.59
N ALA A 4 3.77 4.88 -4.89
CA ALA A 4 3.97 5.31 -6.28
C ALA A 4 5.22 4.66 -6.89
N GLN A 5 6.28 4.48 -6.09
CA GLN A 5 7.53 3.88 -6.54
C GLN A 5 7.35 2.44 -7.04
N LYS A 6 6.42 1.67 -6.46
CA LYS A 6 6.12 0.29 -6.89
C LYS A 6 5.61 0.26 -8.34
N VAL A 7 4.65 1.10 -8.67
CA VAL A 7 4.05 1.18 -10.02
C VAL A 7 5.05 1.81 -11.01
N MET A 8 5.72 2.88 -10.59
CA MET A 8 6.76 3.52 -11.40
C MET A 8 7.87 2.53 -11.76
N GLY A 9 8.30 1.67 -10.83
CA GLY A 9 9.30 0.64 -11.07
C GLY A 9 8.89 -0.36 -12.15
N ILE A 10 7.63 -0.81 -12.15
CA ILE A 10 7.10 -1.75 -13.16
C ILE A 10 7.06 -1.08 -14.55
N ILE A 11 6.55 0.15 -14.64
CA ILE A 11 6.47 0.89 -15.90
C ILE A 11 7.88 1.13 -16.46
N THR A 12 8.81 1.59 -15.62
CA THR A 12 10.20 1.84 -16.02
C THR A 12 10.90 0.55 -16.45
N ALA A 13 10.68 -0.58 -15.76
CA ALA A 13 11.20 -1.87 -16.20
C ALA A 13 10.65 -2.29 -17.57
N ALA A 14 9.37 -2.03 -17.85
CA ALA A 14 8.79 -2.29 -19.18
C ALA A 14 9.39 -1.37 -20.26
N LEU A 15 9.65 -0.10 -19.94
CA LEU A 15 10.33 0.84 -20.85
C LEU A 15 11.76 0.38 -21.16
N ILE A 16 12.50 -0.11 -20.16
CA ILE A 16 13.83 -0.72 -20.36
C ILE A 16 13.72 -1.95 -21.26
N ALA A 17 12.78 -2.85 -20.97
CA ALA A 17 12.58 -4.07 -21.77
C ALA A 17 12.21 -3.79 -23.23
N SER A 18 11.50 -2.69 -23.50
CA SER A 18 11.18 -2.25 -24.86
C SER A 18 12.35 -1.58 -25.61
N GLY A 19 13.47 -1.32 -24.95
CA GLY A 19 14.62 -0.59 -25.51
C GLY A 19 14.44 0.94 -25.55
N SER A 20 13.38 1.48 -24.94
CA SER A 20 13.10 2.92 -24.95
C SER A 20 14.04 3.73 -24.05
N ILE A 21 14.54 3.12 -22.97
CA ILE A 21 15.50 3.70 -22.01
C ILE A 21 16.49 2.62 -21.59
N THR A 22 17.71 3.00 -21.20
CA THR A 22 18.75 2.02 -20.82
C THR A 22 18.90 1.85 -19.31
N ASP A 23 18.45 2.84 -18.53
CA ASP A 23 18.63 2.88 -17.08
C ASP A 23 17.41 3.53 -16.40
N PHE A 24 17.16 3.16 -15.14
CA PHE A 24 16.17 3.79 -14.26
C PHE A 24 16.42 5.28 -14.06
N HIS A 25 17.66 5.75 -14.19
CA HIS A 25 18.00 7.17 -14.13
C HIS A 25 17.39 8.00 -15.28
N GLN A 26 17.04 7.36 -16.39
CA GLN A 26 16.42 8.00 -17.56
C GLN A 26 14.89 7.92 -17.53
N MET A 27 14.30 7.61 -16.37
CA MET A 27 12.84 7.51 -16.23
C MET A 27 12.15 8.82 -16.68
N PRO A 28 11.26 8.77 -17.68
CA PRO A 28 10.56 9.94 -18.16
C PRO A 28 9.66 10.58 -17.10
N VAL A 29 9.57 11.91 -17.10
CA VAL A 29 8.79 12.68 -16.11
C VAL A 29 7.29 12.35 -16.13
N TRP A 30 6.76 11.89 -17.26
CA TRP A 30 5.36 11.49 -17.36
C TRP A 30 5.02 10.27 -16.50
N VAL A 31 5.99 9.38 -16.21
CA VAL A 31 5.75 8.16 -15.43
C VAL A 31 5.37 8.49 -13.97
N PRO A 32 6.17 9.27 -13.21
CA PRO A 32 5.75 9.74 -11.90
C PRO A 32 4.43 10.52 -11.94
N LEU A 33 4.25 11.42 -12.92
CA LEU A 33 3.07 12.28 -12.99
C LEU A 33 1.79 11.46 -13.22
N ALA A 34 1.82 10.47 -14.12
CA ALA A 34 0.72 9.52 -14.33
C ALA A 34 0.43 8.69 -13.07
N CYS A 35 1.45 8.19 -12.39
CA CYS A 35 1.27 7.40 -11.17
C CYS A 35 0.61 8.22 -10.04
N TYR A 36 1.12 9.42 -9.76
CA TYR A 36 0.57 10.27 -8.69
C TYR A 36 -0.84 10.78 -9.01
N THR A 37 -1.11 11.13 -10.27
CA THR A 37 -2.47 11.54 -10.70
C THR A 37 -3.47 10.39 -10.61
N ALA A 38 -3.08 9.18 -11.02
CA ALA A 38 -3.93 7.99 -10.87
C ALA A 38 -4.23 7.67 -9.39
N ILE A 39 -3.23 7.75 -8.51
CA ILE A 39 -3.42 7.56 -7.06
C ILE A 39 -4.35 8.62 -6.48
N ALA A 40 -4.16 9.89 -6.84
CA ALA A 40 -5.01 10.98 -6.39
C ALA A 40 -6.46 10.80 -6.86
N ALA A 41 -6.66 10.48 -8.14
CA ALA A 41 -7.97 10.23 -8.73
C ALA A 41 -8.68 9.02 -8.09
N GLY A 42 -7.96 7.92 -7.86
CA GLY A 42 -8.50 6.73 -7.18
C GLY A 42 -8.91 7.01 -5.74
N THR A 43 -8.10 7.81 -5.03
CA THR A 43 -8.41 8.22 -3.65
C THR A 43 -9.68 9.07 -3.59
N MET A 44 -9.83 10.03 -4.50
CA MET A 44 -11.03 10.86 -4.59
C MET A 44 -12.28 10.08 -4.99
N SER A 45 -12.14 9.10 -5.89
CA SER A 45 -13.29 8.38 -6.47
C SER A 45 -13.88 7.30 -5.56
N GLY A 46 -13.09 6.73 -4.63
CA GLY A 46 -13.55 5.58 -3.85
C GLY A 46 -12.87 5.36 -2.50
N GLY A 47 -11.87 6.16 -2.14
CA GLY A 47 -11.08 5.94 -0.91
C GLY A 47 -11.89 6.06 0.38
N TRP A 48 -12.98 6.84 0.37
CA TRP A 48 -13.76 7.15 1.59
C TRP A 48 -14.36 5.92 2.29
N LYS A 49 -14.82 4.90 1.55
CA LYS A 49 -15.34 3.66 2.14
C LYS A 49 -14.25 2.87 2.88
N ILE A 50 -13.04 2.86 2.34
CA ILE A 50 -11.89 2.16 2.94
C ILE A 50 -11.44 2.90 4.20
N VAL A 51 -11.31 4.24 4.13
CA VAL A 51 -10.96 5.08 5.29
C VAL A 51 -11.95 4.88 6.44
N LYS A 52 -13.26 4.86 6.14
CA LYS A 52 -14.30 4.61 7.15
C LYS A 52 -14.20 3.21 7.75
N THR A 53 -13.85 2.20 6.94
CA THR A 53 -13.70 0.81 7.40
C THR A 53 -12.49 0.67 8.31
N MET A 54 -11.33 1.24 7.94
CA MET A 54 -10.10 1.20 8.74
C MET A 54 -10.25 1.90 10.09
N GLY A 55 -10.85 3.10 10.12
CA GLY A 55 -10.97 3.91 11.34
C GLY A 55 -12.03 3.46 12.36
N THR A 56 -12.92 2.53 11.99
CA THR A 56 -14.04 2.11 12.88
C THR A 56 -14.11 0.61 13.15
N ARG A 57 -13.51 -0.23 12.29
CA ARG A 57 -13.64 -1.70 12.41
C ARG A 57 -12.53 -2.34 13.24
N ILE A 58 -11.37 -1.69 13.39
CA ILE A 58 -10.22 -2.22 14.12
C ILE A 58 -10.23 -1.75 15.57
N THR A 59 -10.30 -0.43 15.77
CA THR A 59 -10.50 0.19 17.08
C THR A 59 -11.35 1.45 16.90
N LYS A 60 -12.04 1.91 17.95
CA LYS A 60 -12.79 3.18 17.89
C LYS A 60 -11.80 4.32 18.16
N VAL A 61 -11.27 4.89 17.10
CA VAL A 61 -10.26 5.95 17.13
C VAL A 61 -10.93 7.31 17.33
N THR A 62 -10.47 8.12 18.29
CA THR A 62 -10.84 9.54 18.40
C THR A 62 -10.00 10.41 17.44
N PRO A 63 -10.38 11.66 17.14
CA PRO A 63 -9.59 12.51 16.23
C PRO A 63 -8.12 12.66 16.65
N PHE A 64 -7.84 12.87 17.93
CA PHE A 64 -6.47 12.97 18.46
C PHE A 64 -5.68 11.67 18.33
N GLU A 65 -6.34 10.54 18.59
CA GLU A 65 -5.75 9.21 18.38
C GLU A 65 -5.47 8.92 16.90
N GLY A 66 -6.32 9.43 16.01
CA GLY A 66 -6.11 9.35 14.56
C GLY A 66 -4.85 10.10 14.16
N VAL A 67 -4.70 11.34 14.61
CA VAL A 67 -3.48 12.12 14.36
C VAL A 67 -2.25 11.42 14.94
N ALA A 68 -2.32 10.86 16.14
CA ALA A 68 -1.23 10.11 16.75
C ALA A 68 -0.85 8.86 15.92
N ALA A 69 -1.85 8.08 15.49
CA ALA A 69 -1.63 6.89 14.67
C ALA A 69 -1.03 7.23 13.29
N GLU A 70 -1.55 8.24 12.61
CA GLU A 70 -1.05 8.71 11.33
C GLU A 70 0.36 9.30 11.46
N THR A 71 0.64 10.04 12.54
CA THR A 71 1.99 10.59 12.79
C THR A 71 3.01 9.48 13.04
N ALA A 72 2.68 8.51 13.89
CA ALA A 72 3.54 7.34 14.13
C ALA A 72 3.75 6.51 12.85
N GLY A 73 2.69 6.33 12.07
CA GLY A 73 2.73 5.70 10.76
C GLY A 73 3.64 6.44 9.78
N ALA A 74 3.47 7.74 9.63
CA ALA A 74 4.26 8.60 8.76
C ALA A 74 5.74 8.58 9.16
N ILE A 75 6.06 8.76 10.45
CA ILE A 75 7.44 8.70 10.95
C ILE A 75 8.06 7.35 10.57
N THR A 76 7.36 6.25 10.83
CA THR A 76 7.86 4.91 10.49
C THR A 76 8.14 4.79 9.00
N LEU A 77 7.20 5.24 8.15
CA LEU A 77 7.37 5.21 6.70
C LEU A 77 8.53 6.07 6.22
N PHE A 78 8.67 7.31 6.70
CA PHE A 78 9.77 8.18 6.33
C PHE A 78 11.13 7.64 6.77
N VAL A 79 11.22 7.07 7.98
CA VAL A 79 12.45 6.41 8.45
C VAL A 79 12.80 5.21 7.56
N THR A 80 11.83 4.36 7.24
CA THR A 80 12.08 3.20 6.36
C THR A 80 12.42 3.61 4.93
N GLU A 81 11.80 4.68 4.40
CA GLU A 81 12.12 5.24 3.08
C GLU A 81 13.55 5.81 3.07
N ALA A 82 13.98 6.51 4.12
CA ALA A 82 15.34 7.01 4.26
C ALA A 82 16.38 5.87 4.33
N LEU A 83 16.03 4.76 4.97
CA LEU A 83 16.86 3.55 5.03
C LEU A 83 16.76 2.69 3.76
N LYS A 84 15.94 3.08 2.77
CA LYS A 84 15.68 2.33 1.53
C LYS A 84 15.14 0.91 1.78
N ILE A 85 14.43 0.70 2.89
CA ILE A 85 13.82 -0.58 3.22
C ILE A 85 12.38 -0.60 2.69
N PRO A 86 12.03 -1.53 1.79
CA PRO A 86 10.67 -1.62 1.27
C PRO A 86 9.74 -2.15 2.37
N VAL A 87 8.78 -1.31 2.76
CA VAL A 87 7.75 -1.66 3.75
C VAL A 87 6.34 -1.49 3.18
N SER A 88 5.38 -2.18 3.77
CA SER A 88 3.96 -2.06 3.45
C SER A 88 3.33 -0.92 4.24
N THR A 89 2.89 0.13 3.54
CA THR A 89 2.15 1.26 4.12
C THR A 89 0.88 0.79 4.84
N THR A 90 0.18 -0.20 4.29
CA THR A 90 -1.02 -0.77 4.92
C THR A 90 -0.71 -1.45 6.26
N HIS A 91 0.39 -2.21 6.36
CA HIS A 91 0.80 -2.82 7.63
C HIS A 91 1.21 -1.77 8.64
N THR A 92 1.98 -0.77 8.20
CA THR A 92 2.47 0.29 9.08
C THR A 92 1.33 1.11 9.67
N ILE A 93 0.41 1.64 8.85
CA ILE A 93 -0.72 2.43 9.34
C ILE A 93 -1.66 1.58 10.21
N THR A 94 -1.98 0.36 9.78
CA THR A 94 -2.85 -0.53 10.58
C THR A 94 -2.20 -0.89 11.92
N GLY A 95 -0.91 -1.16 11.94
CA GLY A 95 -0.14 -1.41 13.16
C GLY A 95 -0.17 -0.22 14.12
N SER A 96 0.01 1.01 13.60
CA SER A 96 -0.13 2.24 14.39
C SER A 96 -1.53 2.40 14.99
N ILE A 97 -2.59 2.13 14.22
CA ILE A 97 -3.98 2.16 14.70
C ILE A 97 -4.21 1.14 15.82
N ILE A 98 -3.72 -0.10 15.64
CA ILE A 98 -3.79 -1.15 16.66
C ILE A 98 -3.02 -0.71 17.92
N GLY A 99 -1.84 -0.13 17.75
CA GLY A 99 -1.00 0.38 18.83
C GLY A 99 -1.73 1.43 19.67
N VAL A 100 -2.33 2.43 19.03
CA VAL A 100 -3.14 3.46 19.72
C VAL A 100 -4.38 2.88 20.40
N GLY A 101 -4.99 1.82 19.85
CA GLY A 101 -6.05 1.09 20.54
C GLY A 101 -5.55 0.34 21.79
N ALA A 102 -4.37 -0.26 21.70
CA ALA A 102 -3.75 -1.06 22.76
C ALA A 102 -3.30 -0.21 23.96
N THR A 103 -2.91 1.05 23.76
CA THR A 103 -2.54 1.97 24.87
C THR A 103 -3.71 2.28 25.80
N LYS A 104 -4.95 2.20 25.32
CA LYS A 104 -6.14 2.31 26.17
C LYS A 104 -6.37 1.04 26.98
N ARG A 105 -6.51 -0.09 26.27
CA ARG A 105 -6.65 -1.46 26.79
C ARG A 105 -6.64 -2.44 25.63
N LEU A 106 -6.09 -3.63 25.85
CA LEU A 106 -6.04 -4.68 24.81
C LEU A 106 -7.44 -5.11 24.31
N SER A 107 -8.48 -5.01 25.15
CA SER A 107 -9.87 -5.33 24.78
C SER A 107 -10.55 -4.25 23.92
N ALA A 108 -9.94 -3.06 23.75
CA ALA A 108 -10.45 -2.03 22.85
C ALA A 108 -10.18 -2.38 21.38
N VAL A 109 -9.18 -3.24 21.12
CA VAL A 109 -8.84 -3.75 19.80
C VAL A 109 -9.78 -4.90 19.45
N ARG A 110 -10.39 -4.85 18.27
CA ARG A 110 -11.26 -5.91 17.75
C ARG A 110 -10.41 -7.01 17.11
N TRP A 111 -9.84 -7.89 17.94
CA TRP A 111 -8.91 -8.94 17.52
C TRP A 111 -9.44 -9.85 16.41
N GLY A 112 -10.73 -10.18 16.40
CA GLY A 112 -11.33 -10.96 15.31
C GLY A 112 -11.19 -10.27 13.93
N VAL A 113 -11.32 -8.95 13.88
CA VAL A 113 -11.11 -8.17 12.65
C VAL A 113 -9.62 -8.11 12.30
N THR A 114 -8.76 -7.90 13.30
CA THR A 114 -7.30 -7.87 13.10
C THR A 114 -6.78 -9.19 12.53
N VAL A 115 -7.22 -10.33 13.06
CA VAL A 115 -6.81 -11.65 12.57
C VAL A 115 -7.33 -11.92 11.16
N ASN A 116 -8.58 -11.55 10.85
CA ASN A 116 -9.10 -11.65 9.48
C ASN A 116 -8.27 -10.81 8.49
N LEU A 117 -7.77 -9.66 8.93
CA LEU A 117 -6.91 -8.81 8.11
C LEU A 117 -5.53 -9.44 7.87
N LEU A 118 -4.93 -10.07 8.89
CA LEU A 118 -3.68 -10.84 8.74
C LEU A 118 -3.85 -11.96 7.71
N TRP A 119 -4.94 -12.71 7.79
CA TRP A 119 -5.26 -13.75 6.80
C TRP A 119 -5.44 -13.17 5.40
N ALA A 120 -6.13 -12.03 5.27
CA ALA A 120 -6.27 -11.35 3.99
C ALA A 120 -4.91 -10.97 3.40
N TRP A 121 -3.97 -10.44 4.20
CA TRP A 121 -2.62 -10.09 3.73
C TRP A 121 -1.85 -11.32 3.24
N ILE A 122 -1.90 -12.42 3.99
CA ILE A 122 -1.25 -13.67 3.59
C ILE A 122 -1.85 -14.20 2.28
N LEU A 123 -3.18 -14.19 2.16
CA LEU A 123 -3.90 -14.71 0.99
C LEU A 123 -3.70 -13.83 -0.26
N THR A 124 -3.47 -12.53 -0.09
CA THR A 124 -3.30 -11.61 -1.22
C THR A 124 -2.07 -11.96 -2.06
N ILE A 125 -0.99 -12.47 -1.44
CA ILE A 125 0.26 -12.85 -2.13
C ILE A 125 0.05 -14.01 -3.13
N PRO A 126 -0.41 -15.21 -2.72
CA PRO A 126 -0.60 -16.33 -3.63
C PRO A 126 -1.69 -16.06 -4.66
N VAL A 127 -2.77 -15.36 -4.28
CA VAL A 127 -3.85 -15.02 -5.23
C VAL A 127 -3.35 -14.07 -6.31
N SER A 128 -2.59 -13.04 -5.94
CA SER A 128 -1.99 -12.11 -6.93
C SER A 128 -0.99 -12.82 -7.83
N GLY A 129 -0.17 -13.72 -7.27
CA GLY A 129 0.78 -14.53 -8.03
C GLY A 129 0.09 -15.48 -9.02
N ALA A 130 -0.97 -16.17 -8.60
CA ALA A 130 -1.75 -17.05 -9.45
C ALA A 130 -2.45 -16.27 -10.58
N LEU A 131 -3.01 -15.10 -10.27
CA LEU A 131 -3.64 -14.24 -11.27
C LEU A 131 -2.62 -13.71 -12.28
N ALA A 132 -1.45 -13.26 -11.82
CA ALA A 132 -0.37 -12.82 -12.70
C ALA A 132 0.11 -13.95 -13.62
N ALA A 133 0.28 -15.17 -13.09
CA ALA A 133 0.66 -16.34 -13.88
C ALA A 133 -0.41 -16.68 -14.93
N LEU A 134 -1.69 -16.64 -14.57
CA LEU A 134 -2.80 -16.87 -15.49
C LEU A 134 -2.83 -15.85 -16.63
N VAL A 135 -2.69 -14.56 -16.30
CA VAL A 135 -2.64 -13.49 -17.31
C VAL A 135 -1.45 -13.67 -18.23
N TYR A 136 -0.27 -13.98 -17.69
CA TYR A 136 0.94 -14.24 -18.48
C TYR A 136 0.73 -15.39 -19.47
N VAL A 137 0.18 -16.52 -19.00
CA VAL A 137 -0.13 -17.68 -19.84
C VAL A 137 -1.05 -17.26 -20.98
N ILE A 138 -2.17 -16.58 -20.68
CA ILE A 138 -3.13 -16.14 -21.71
C ILE A 138 -2.45 -15.24 -22.74
N VAL A 139 -1.67 -14.25 -22.31
CA VAL A 139 -0.97 -13.33 -23.24
C VAL A 139 0.03 -14.09 -24.10
N HIS A 140 0.80 -15.02 -23.53
CA HIS A 140 1.77 -15.83 -24.26
C HIS A 140 1.13 -16.80 -25.27
N TRP A 141 -0.11 -17.23 -25.03
CA TRP A 141 -0.85 -18.04 -26.02
C TRP A 141 -1.37 -17.22 -27.20
N ILE A 142 -1.60 -15.90 -27.00
CA ILE A 142 -2.16 -15.01 -28.03
C ILE A 142 -1.07 -14.37 -28.89
N VAL A 143 0.08 -14.03 -28.29
CA VAL A 143 1.23 -13.34 -28.93
C VAL A 143 2.36 -14.32 -29.19
#